data_AF-A0A6N6SJX5-F1
#
_entry.id   AF-A0A6N6SJX5-F1
#
_cell.length_a   1.000
_cell.length_b   1.000
_cell.length_c   1.000
_cell.angle_alpha   90.00
_cell.angle_beta   90.00
_cell.angle_gamma   90.00
#
_symmetry.space_group_name_H-M   'P 1'
#
loop_
_entity.id
_entity.type
_entity.pdbx_description
1 polymer ?
#
loop_
_entity_poly.entity_id
_entity_poly.type
_entity_poly.pdbx_seq_one_letter_code
_entity_poly.pdbx_strand_id
1 'polypeptide(L)'
;MAKGRKEKDFYKYIIVNNKAKITHSDYYKSPAKAFLEYTVLAHAAVEYCINNFPRTKHARFNSAGEANLRQIITAFLPAVMGHFETYQKMLFAGVFDFTIHLKFFDVRDFFKRLEKQNFAVDGGILAAYRGENVTSVGVILADNLPGWHNPVIVNNYFKAFGFSINFFDKDAGDKLKILWQLRHSIVHTGSTLTLPDSYKVPELKRFSEKNFTFDNRFISEVARKFHPLVDNSTKRIEESFRKTMKDSLEPGVLDKINKFFTVESPNNSWFNRSSELDVQ
;
A
#
# COMPACT_ATOMS: atom_id res chain seq x y z
N MET A 1 -37.38 28.09 -16.25
CA MET A 1 -36.52 26.94 -16.61
C MET A 1 -35.15 27.16 -16.00
N ALA A 2 -34.67 26.28 -15.13
CA ALA A 2 -33.33 26.42 -14.56
C ALA A 2 -32.29 26.28 -15.68
N LYS A 3 -31.44 27.30 -15.87
CA LYS A 3 -30.29 27.23 -16.79
C LYS A 3 -29.45 26.01 -16.39
N GLY A 4 -29.40 24.99 -17.24
CA GLY A 4 -28.56 23.81 -17.04
C GLY A 4 -27.11 24.24 -16.81
N ARG A 5 -26.44 23.64 -15.83
CA ARG A 5 -25.01 23.88 -15.60
C ARG A 5 -24.25 23.55 -16.87
N LYS A 6 -23.36 24.44 -17.32
CA LYS A 6 -22.48 24.16 -18.47
C LYS A 6 -21.71 22.88 -18.22
N GLU A 7 -21.80 21.95 -19.15
CA GLU A 7 -21.04 20.70 -19.14
C GLU A 7 -19.54 21.02 -19.22
N LYS A 8 -18.75 20.34 -18.39
CA LYS A 8 -17.29 20.45 -18.35
C LYS A 8 -16.70 19.11 -18.77
N ASP A 9 -15.61 19.13 -19.53
CA ASP A 9 -14.80 17.92 -19.76
C ASP A 9 -14.19 17.41 -18.45
N PHE A 10 -13.90 16.11 -18.36
CA PHE A 10 -13.44 15.46 -17.12
C PHE A 10 -12.24 16.15 -16.44
N TYR A 11 -11.22 16.55 -17.22
CA TYR A 11 -10.02 17.19 -16.67
C TYR A 11 -10.30 18.55 -16.02
N LYS A 12 -11.40 19.21 -16.36
CA LYS A 12 -11.82 20.49 -15.77
C LYS A 12 -12.45 20.33 -14.38
N TYR A 13 -12.64 19.09 -13.90
CA TYR A 13 -13.02 18.78 -12.52
C TYR A 13 -11.81 18.52 -11.61
N ILE A 14 -10.59 18.45 -12.15
CA ILE A 14 -9.38 18.31 -11.35
C ILE A 14 -9.14 19.62 -10.61
N ILE A 15 -9.03 19.53 -9.28
CA ILE A 15 -8.65 20.63 -8.41
C ILE A 15 -7.32 20.30 -7.74
N VAL A 16 -6.45 21.30 -7.62
CA VAL A 16 -5.17 21.12 -6.91
C VAL A 16 -5.47 21.02 -5.42
N ASN A 17 -5.09 19.90 -4.81
CA ASN A 17 -5.28 19.67 -3.38
C ASN A 17 -4.11 20.26 -2.56
N ASN A 18 -4.19 21.56 -2.26
CA ASN A 18 -3.19 22.25 -1.43
C ASN A 18 -3.22 21.87 0.06
N LYS A 19 -4.16 21.00 0.46
CA LYS A 19 -4.35 20.56 1.86
C LYS A 19 -4.21 19.04 1.99
N ALA A 20 -3.55 18.39 1.03
CA ALA A 20 -3.26 16.97 1.12
C ALA A 20 -2.46 16.69 2.40
N LYS A 21 -3.02 15.87 3.29
CA LYS A 21 -2.34 15.48 4.54
C LYS A 21 -1.10 14.62 4.28
N ILE A 22 -1.13 13.86 3.19
CA ILE A 22 -0.09 12.91 2.81
C ILE A 22 0.21 13.15 1.34
N THR A 23 1.48 13.33 1.04
CA THR A 23 2.02 13.60 -0.28
C THR A 23 3.04 12.53 -0.67
N HIS A 24 3.43 12.52 -1.94
CA HIS A 24 4.48 11.63 -2.39
C HIS A 24 5.82 11.90 -1.68
N SER A 25 6.10 13.15 -1.27
CA SER A 25 7.29 13.52 -0.50
C SER A 25 7.36 12.80 0.86
N ASP A 26 6.21 12.53 1.47
CA ASP A 26 6.16 11.85 2.77
C ASP A 26 6.56 10.39 2.63
N TYR A 27 6.16 9.73 1.53
CA TYR A 27 6.62 8.38 1.22
C TYR A 27 8.14 8.31 0.97
N TYR A 28 8.74 9.32 0.33
CA TYR A 28 10.21 9.36 0.18
C TYR A 28 10.94 9.45 1.52
N LYS A 29 10.35 10.13 2.51
CA LYS A 29 10.97 10.37 3.82
C LYS A 29 10.78 9.21 4.78
N SER A 30 9.60 8.61 4.80
CA SER A 30 9.24 7.50 5.69
C SER A 30 8.02 6.74 5.10
N PRO A 31 8.26 5.75 4.23
CA PRO A 31 7.20 5.03 3.52
C PRO A 31 6.16 4.42 4.47
N ALA A 32 6.63 3.78 5.55
CA ALA A 32 5.77 3.10 6.50
C ALA A 32 4.84 4.07 7.23
N LYS A 33 5.40 5.16 7.79
CA LYS A 33 4.61 6.21 8.45
C LYS A 33 3.57 6.82 7.52
N ALA A 34 3.96 7.20 6.31
CA ALA A 34 3.06 7.82 5.34
C ALA A 34 1.87 6.89 4.97
N PHE A 35 2.12 5.59 4.83
CA PHE A 35 1.05 4.63 4.59
C PHE A 35 0.14 4.42 5.80
N LEU A 36 0.70 4.27 7.01
CA LEU A 36 -0.12 4.09 8.21
C LEU A 36 -0.97 5.32 8.52
N GLU A 37 -0.45 6.53 8.34
CA GLU A 37 -1.22 7.77 8.40
C GLU A 37 -2.39 7.75 7.40
N TYR A 38 -2.18 7.22 6.19
CA TYR A 38 -3.24 7.10 5.18
C TYR A 38 -4.33 6.13 5.64
N THR A 39 -3.96 4.98 6.20
CA THR A 39 -4.96 4.00 6.69
C THR A 39 -5.81 4.59 7.82
N VAL A 40 -5.22 5.39 8.72
CA VAL A 40 -5.97 6.10 9.77
C VAL A 40 -6.89 7.17 9.17
N LEU A 41 -6.44 7.89 8.13
CA LEU A 41 -7.28 8.86 7.42
C LEU A 41 -8.46 8.19 6.72
N ALA A 42 -8.24 7.06 6.05
CA ALA A 42 -9.29 6.28 5.40
C ALA A 42 -10.33 5.78 6.42
N HIS A 43 -9.86 5.25 7.55
CA HIS A 43 -10.73 4.88 8.68
C HIS A 43 -11.56 6.06 9.18
N ALA A 44 -10.92 7.20 9.46
CA ALA A 44 -11.61 8.40 9.96
C ALA A 44 -12.66 8.93 8.97
N ALA A 45 -12.39 8.85 7.67
CA ALA A 45 -13.35 9.24 6.64
C ALA A 45 -14.58 8.32 6.62
N VAL A 46 -14.38 7.00 6.72
CA VAL A 46 -15.48 6.03 6.78
C VAL A 46 -16.29 6.20 8.07
N GLU A 47 -15.63 6.39 9.22
CA GLU A 47 -16.29 6.67 10.50
C GLU A 47 -17.12 7.95 10.44
N TYR A 48 -16.61 8.99 9.78
CA TYR A 48 -17.38 10.20 9.55
C TYR A 48 -18.66 9.90 8.74
N CYS A 49 -18.59 9.09 7.69
CA CYS A 49 -19.78 8.66 6.95
C CYS A 49 -20.74 7.85 7.82
N ILE A 50 -20.24 6.87 8.59
CA ILE A 50 -21.06 6.03 9.49
C ILE A 50 -21.85 6.90 10.48
N ASN A 51 -21.22 7.94 11.01
CA ASN A 51 -21.84 8.81 12.01
C ASN A 51 -22.83 9.82 11.42
N ASN A 52 -22.68 10.19 10.14
CA ASN A 52 -23.47 11.25 9.51
C ASN A 52 -24.49 10.76 8.47
N PHE A 53 -24.47 9.48 8.08
CA PHE A 53 -25.38 8.97 7.05
C PHE A 53 -26.82 8.82 7.56
N PRO A 54 -27.84 8.99 6.70
CA PRO A 54 -29.23 9.00 7.11
C PRO A 54 -29.67 7.74 7.85
N ARG A 55 -30.36 7.93 8.97
CA ARG A 55 -30.89 6.86 9.82
C ARG A 55 -32.41 6.92 9.90
N THR A 56 -33.00 5.75 10.11
CA THR A 56 -34.40 5.59 10.50
C THR A 56 -34.63 6.07 11.93
N LYS A 57 -35.89 6.18 12.35
CA LYS A 57 -36.28 6.53 13.73
C LYS A 57 -35.70 5.57 14.79
N HIS A 58 -35.31 4.36 14.40
CA HIS A 58 -34.71 3.34 15.28
C HIS A 58 -33.17 3.34 15.25
N ALA A 59 -32.54 4.44 14.83
CA ALA A 59 -31.10 4.62 14.72
C ALA A 59 -30.36 3.63 13.79
N ARG A 60 -31.07 2.82 13.00
CA ARG A 60 -30.50 1.99 11.91
C ARG A 60 -30.40 2.81 10.62
N PHE A 61 -29.40 2.56 9.78
CA PHE A 61 -29.37 3.17 8.44
C PHE A 61 -30.67 2.86 7.69
N ASN A 62 -31.18 3.83 6.94
CA ASN A 62 -32.21 3.53 5.94
C ASN A 62 -31.54 2.86 4.72
N SER A 63 -32.35 2.33 3.79
CA SER A 63 -31.84 1.61 2.60
C SER A 63 -30.84 2.43 1.77
N ALA A 64 -31.10 3.74 1.61
CA ALA A 64 -30.20 4.64 0.89
C ALA A 64 -28.89 4.88 1.65
N GLY A 65 -28.94 5.08 2.97
CA GLY A 65 -27.76 5.25 3.81
C GLY A 65 -26.88 4.01 3.80
N GLU A 66 -27.48 2.82 3.89
CA GLU A 66 -26.76 1.55 3.83
C GLU A 66 -26.12 1.30 2.47
N ALA A 67 -26.84 1.50 1.37
CA ALA A 67 -26.31 1.33 0.02
C ALA A 67 -25.14 2.28 -0.26
N ASN A 68 -25.27 3.56 0.09
CA ASN A 68 -24.20 4.54 -0.11
C ASN A 68 -22.98 4.23 0.77
N LEU A 69 -23.19 3.81 2.02
CA LEU A 69 -22.09 3.46 2.93
C LEU A 69 -21.30 2.26 2.39
N ARG A 70 -21.99 1.21 1.95
CA ARG A 70 -21.39 0.03 1.32
C ARG A 70 -20.57 0.39 0.08
N GLN A 71 -21.07 1.30 -0.76
CA GLN A 71 -20.34 1.78 -1.93
C GLN A 71 -19.04 2.51 -1.55
N ILE A 72 -19.10 3.37 -0.54
CA ILE A 72 -17.93 4.11 -0.06
C ILE A 72 -16.88 3.16 0.54
N ILE A 73 -17.29 2.25 1.42
CA ILE A 73 -16.40 1.25 2.02
C ILE A 73 -15.69 0.44 0.93
N THR A 74 -16.46 0.00 -0.07
CA THR A 74 -15.93 -0.78 -1.21
C THR A 74 -14.91 0.04 -2.01
N ALA A 75 -15.17 1.33 -2.24
CA ALA A 75 -14.25 2.23 -2.95
C ALA A 75 -12.96 2.52 -2.19
N PHE A 76 -12.96 2.45 -0.84
CA PHE A 76 -11.77 2.68 -0.04
C PHE A 76 -10.74 1.54 -0.14
N LEU A 77 -11.14 0.29 -0.39
CA LEU A 77 -10.19 -0.80 -0.50
C LEU A 77 -9.19 -0.60 -1.67
N PRO A 78 -9.62 -0.32 -2.92
CA PRO A 78 -8.69 0.01 -3.99
C PRO A 78 -7.76 1.18 -3.66
N ALA A 79 -8.26 2.22 -2.98
CA ALA A 79 -7.47 3.38 -2.62
C ALA A 79 -6.39 3.02 -1.58
N VAL A 80 -6.75 2.31 -0.51
CA VAL A 80 -5.79 1.80 0.50
C VAL A 80 -4.76 0.89 -0.13
N MET A 81 -5.17 -0.05 -0.99
CA MET A 81 -4.23 -0.97 -1.65
C MET A 81 -3.30 -0.24 -2.64
N GLY A 82 -3.76 0.83 -3.30
CA GLY A 82 -2.90 1.69 -4.12
C GLY A 82 -1.82 2.39 -3.29
N HIS A 83 -2.19 2.93 -2.13
CA HIS A 83 -1.22 3.50 -1.18
C HIS A 83 -0.28 2.44 -0.59
N PHE A 84 -0.75 1.21 -0.38
CA PHE A 84 0.09 0.11 0.06
C PHE A 84 1.13 -0.28 -0.99
N GLU A 85 0.76 -0.29 -2.28
CA GLU A 85 1.72 -0.44 -3.38
C GLU A 85 2.77 0.68 -3.38
N THR A 86 2.35 1.94 -3.19
CA THR A 86 3.29 3.07 -3.07
C THR A 86 4.25 2.88 -1.91
N TYR A 87 3.79 2.40 -0.75
CA TYR A 87 4.66 2.04 0.37
C TYR A 87 5.74 1.03 -0.03
N GLN A 88 5.35 -0.07 -0.69
CA GLN A 88 6.28 -1.12 -1.09
C GLN A 88 7.34 -0.58 -2.06
N LYS A 89 6.90 0.15 -3.08
CA LYS A 89 7.77 0.76 -4.10
C LYS A 89 8.75 1.75 -3.47
N MET A 90 8.27 2.63 -2.60
CA MET A 90 9.11 3.67 -1.99
C MET A 90 10.06 3.10 -0.94
N LEU A 91 9.65 2.05 -0.22
CA LEU A 91 10.56 1.31 0.65
C LEU A 91 11.66 0.62 -0.17
N PHE A 92 11.31 -0.08 -1.25
CA PHE A 92 12.29 -0.71 -2.14
C PHE A 92 13.25 0.33 -2.75
N ALA A 93 12.71 1.44 -3.25
CA ALA A 93 13.47 2.53 -3.86
C ALA A 93 14.48 3.13 -2.88
N GLY A 94 14.05 3.52 -1.67
CA GLY A 94 14.95 4.10 -0.68
C GLY A 94 15.96 3.09 -0.16
N VAL A 95 15.60 1.81 0.00
CA VAL A 95 16.58 0.75 0.31
C VAL A 95 17.67 0.71 -0.75
N PHE A 96 17.30 0.71 -2.04
CA PHE A 96 18.26 0.74 -3.14
C PHE A 96 19.15 1.99 -3.10
N ASP A 97 18.58 3.18 -2.94
CA ASP A 97 19.38 4.41 -2.92
C ASP A 97 20.37 4.43 -1.74
N PHE A 98 19.99 3.87 -0.59
CA PHE A 98 20.89 3.76 0.56
C PHE A 98 21.91 2.60 0.46
N THR A 99 21.88 1.76 -0.58
CA THR A 99 22.85 0.65 -0.74
C THR A 99 24.29 1.13 -0.84
N ILE A 100 24.54 2.38 -1.25
CA ILE A 100 25.87 3.01 -1.26
C ILE A 100 26.52 3.05 0.14
N HIS A 101 25.72 2.91 1.20
CA HIS A 101 26.17 2.91 2.59
C HIS A 101 26.36 1.49 3.16
N LEU A 102 26.22 0.45 2.35
CA LEU A 102 26.48 -0.94 2.73
C LEU A 102 27.94 -1.33 2.46
N LYS A 103 28.48 -2.27 3.25
CA LYS A 103 29.90 -2.69 3.18
C LYS A 103 30.24 -3.46 1.91
N PHE A 104 29.35 -4.37 1.49
CA PHE A 104 29.63 -5.36 0.45
C PHE A 104 28.48 -5.51 -0.56
N PHE A 105 27.78 -4.41 -0.87
CA PHE A 105 26.69 -4.45 -1.85
C PHE A 105 27.23 -4.60 -3.28
N ASP A 106 26.94 -5.74 -3.92
CA ASP A 106 27.29 -5.99 -5.31
C ASP A 106 26.11 -5.61 -6.22
N VAL A 107 26.25 -4.45 -6.88
CA VAL A 107 25.28 -3.93 -7.84
C VAL A 107 25.04 -4.91 -9.00
N ARG A 108 26.07 -5.64 -9.46
CA ARG A 108 25.94 -6.59 -10.57
C ARG A 108 25.15 -7.81 -10.14
N ASP A 109 25.44 -8.36 -8.97
CA ASP A 109 24.66 -9.48 -8.42
C ASP A 109 23.21 -9.09 -8.13
N PHE A 110 22.98 -7.87 -7.62
CA PHE A 110 21.65 -7.30 -7.44
C PHE A 110 20.84 -7.29 -8.76
N PHE A 111 21.40 -6.70 -9.83
CA PHE A 111 20.70 -6.66 -11.12
C PHE A 111 20.49 -8.04 -11.73
N LYS A 112 21.46 -8.96 -11.62
CA LYS A 112 21.27 -10.37 -12.03
C LYS A 112 20.12 -11.05 -11.30
N ARG A 113 19.89 -10.73 -10.03
CA ARG A 113 18.74 -11.25 -9.26
C ARG A 113 17.42 -10.61 -9.69
N LEU A 114 17.43 -9.31 -10.01
CA LEU A 114 16.24 -8.60 -10.52
C LEU A 114 15.84 -9.04 -11.94
N GLU A 115 16.80 -9.32 -12.82
CA GLU A 115 16.53 -9.83 -14.18
C GLU A 115 15.71 -11.13 -14.14
N LYS A 116 15.95 -12.00 -13.14
CA LYS A 116 15.14 -13.21 -12.90
C LYS A 116 13.68 -12.93 -12.54
N GLN A 117 13.35 -11.68 -12.21
CA GLN A 117 12.00 -11.21 -11.93
C GLN A 117 11.41 -10.38 -13.09
N ASN A 118 11.94 -10.54 -14.30
CA ASN A 118 11.52 -9.81 -15.50
C ASN A 118 11.70 -8.29 -15.39
N PHE A 119 12.72 -7.83 -14.66
CA PHE A 119 13.10 -6.43 -14.66
C PHE A 119 13.56 -6.00 -16.05
N ALA A 120 12.95 -4.94 -16.59
CA ALA A 120 13.36 -4.28 -17.81
C ALA A 120 13.19 -2.76 -17.65
N VAL A 121 14.15 -1.98 -18.12
CA VAL A 121 14.05 -0.51 -18.06
C VAL A 121 13.20 -0.01 -19.22
N ASP A 122 12.02 0.51 -18.91
CA ASP A 122 11.14 1.21 -19.84
C ASP A 122 11.73 2.58 -20.20
N GLY A 123 12.02 2.76 -21.49
CA GLY A 123 12.60 4.01 -22.01
C GLY A 123 11.68 5.22 -21.88
N GLY A 124 10.36 5.02 -21.87
CA GLY A 124 9.34 6.07 -21.66
C GLY A 124 9.30 6.56 -20.22
N ILE A 125 9.35 5.65 -19.24
CA ILE A 125 9.49 5.99 -17.82
C ILE A 125 10.81 6.76 -17.61
N LEU A 126 11.93 6.21 -18.08
CA LEU A 126 13.24 6.88 -17.98
C LEU A 126 13.22 8.27 -18.65
N ALA A 127 12.58 8.40 -19.81
CA ALA A 127 12.42 9.64 -20.54
C ALA A 127 11.60 10.71 -19.79
N ALA A 128 10.58 10.29 -19.02
CA ALA A 128 9.74 11.20 -18.23
C ALA A 128 10.52 11.92 -17.13
N TYR A 129 11.66 11.37 -16.72
CA TYR A 129 12.56 11.97 -15.73
C TYR A 129 13.65 12.88 -16.35
N ARG A 130 13.67 13.07 -17.68
CA ARG A 130 14.68 13.96 -18.32
C ARG A 130 14.43 15.43 -17.98
N GLY A 131 15.49 16.12 -17.56
CA GLY A 131 15.41 17.53 -17.16
C GLY A 131 14.82 17.75 -15.77
N GLU A 132 14.32 16.67 -15.14
CA GLU A 132 13.98 16.66 -13.72
C GLU A 132 15.23 16.39 -12.90
N ASN A 133 15.35 17.05 -11.74
CA ASN A 133 16.38 16.72 -10.76
C ASN A 133 16.01 15.38 -10.10
N VAL A 134 16.32 14.26 -10.76
CA VAL A 134 16.04 12.91 -10.24
C VAL A 134 16.75 12.74 -8.90
N THR A 135 15.96 12.69 -7.83
CA THR A 135 16.47 12.54 -6.47
C THR A 135 16.62 11.08 -6.04
N SER A 136 16.03 10.14 -6.79
CA SER A 136 16.02 8.70 -6.46
C SER A 136 16.10 7.85 -7.73
N VAL A 137 17.18 7.09 -7.89
CA VAL A 137 17.31 6.08 -8.94
C VAL A 137 16.47 4.85 -8.58
N GLY A 138 16.34 4.55 -7.28
CA GLY A 138 15.50 3.48 -6.77
C GLY A 138 14.05 3.57 -7.23
N VAL A 139 13.49 4.78 -7.38
CA VAL A 139 12.11 4.93 -7.89
C VAL A 139 12.00 4.51 -9.34
N ILE A 140 12.96 4.87 -10.19
CA ILE A 140 12.98 4.42 -11.59
C ILE A 140 13.03 2.89 -11.63
N LEU A 141 13.81 2.26 -10.76
CA LEU A 141 13.84 0.80 -10.67
C LEU A 141 12.50 0.23 -10.21
N ALA A 142 11.92 0.77 -9.14
CA ALA A 142 10.69 0.28 -8.55
C ALA A 142 9.49 0.34 -9.51
N ASP A 143 9.39 1.41 -10.31
CA ASP A 143 8.31 1.58 -11.29
C ASP A 143 8.43 0.65 -12.49
N ASN A 144 9.63 0.13 -12.76
CA ASN A 144 9.90 -0.84 -13.82
C ASN A 144 9.74 -2.30 -13.37
N LEU A 145 9.45 -2.54 -12.07
CA LEU A 145 9.18 -3.87 -11.55
C LEU A 145 7.68 -4.17 -11.62
N PRO A 146 7.24 -5.25 -12.30
CA PRO A 146 5.83 -5.62 -12.36
C PRO A 146 5.36 -6.29 -11.05
N GLY A 147 4.08 -6.64 -10.94
CA GLY A 147 3.66 -7.63 -9.93
C GLY A 147 3.74 -7.23 -8.45
N TRP A 148 3.73 -5.93 -8.11
CA TRP A 148 3.69 -5.44 -6.71
C TRP A 148 2.45 -5.93 -5.92
N HIS A 149 1.41 -6.38 -6.62
CA HIS A 149 0.24 -7.01 -6.02
C HIS A 149 0.45 -8.50 -5.65
N ASN A 150 1.63 -9.07 -5.91
CA ASN A 150 1.93 -10.46 -5.58
C ASN A 150 2.99 -10.54 -4.47
N PRO A 151 2.63 -10.95 -3.24
CA PRO A 151 3.55 -11.01 -2.11
C PRO A 151 4.80 -11.88 -2.36
N VAL A 152 4.68 -12.94 -3.18
CA VAL A 152 5.83 -13.81 -3.51
C VAL A 152 6.83 -13.07 -4.39
N ILE A 153 6.34 -12.33 -5.39
CA ILE A 153 7.18 -11.53 -6.28
C ILE A 153 7.84 -10.39 -5.48
N VAL A 154 7.09 -9.69 -4.65
CA VAL A 154 7.64 -8.61 -3.79
C VAL A 154 8.72 -9.14 -2.84
N ASN A 155 8.52 -10.34 -2.27
CA ASN A 155 9.57 -11.00 -1.48
C ASN A 155 10.86 -11.21 -2.28
N ASN A 156 10.76 -11.58 -3.56
CA ASN A 156 11.94 -11.76 -4.41
C ASN A 156 12.64 -10.43 -4.72
N TYR A 157 11.90 -9.32 -4.84
CA TYR A 157 12.49 -7.98 -4.97
C TYR A 157 13.36 -7.64 -3.78
N PHE A 158 12.84 -7.80 -2.56
CA PHE A 158 13.63 -7.50 -1.36
C PHE A 158 14.80 -8.48 -1.14
N LYS A 159 14.67 -9.74 -1.58
CA LYS A 159 15.79 -10.70 -1.60
C LYS A 159 16.87 -10.35 -2.61
N ALA A 160 16.57 -9.55 -3.64
CA ALA A 160 17.57 -9.13 -4.62
C ALA A 160 18.69 -8.31 -3.97
N PHE A 161 18.41 -7.62 -2.85
CA PHE A 161 19.42 -6.91 -2.05
C PHE A 161 20.43 -7.83 -1.33
N GLY A 162 20.26 -9.16 -1.42
CA GLY A 162 21.10 -10.12 -0.69
C GLY A 162 20.62 -10.39 0.74
N PHE A 163 19.49 -9.82 1.15
CA PHE A 163 18.89 -10.10 2.45
C PHE A 163 18.30 -11.51 2.48
N SER A 164 18.73 -12.33 3.45
CA SER A 164 18.24 -13.71 3.63
C SER A 164 16.92 -13.76 4.41
N ILE A 165 15.98 -12.88 4.09
CA ILE A 165 14.67 -12.76 4.74
C ILE A 165 13.56 -12.59 3.71
N ASN A 166 12.33 -12.96 4.09
CA ASN A 166 11.14 -12.56 3.34
C ASN A 166 10.64 -11.23 3.88
N PHE A 167 10.25 -10.32 3.00
CA PHE A 167 9.59 -9.07 3.36
C PHE A 167 8.24 -9.35 4.05
N PHE A 168 7.39 -10.13 3.38
CA PHE A 168 6.17 -10.71 3.91
C PHE A 168 6.39 -12.16 4.33
N ASP A 169 6.03 -12.50 5.57
CA ASP A 169 5.91 -13.90 5.95
C ASP A 169 4.70 -14.56 5.28
N LYS A 170 4.54 -15.87 5.53
CA LYS A 170 3.47 -16.66 4.92
C LYS A 170 2.07 -16.15 5.29
N ASP A 171 1.84 -15.83 6.56
CA ASP A 171 0.53 -15.36 7.05
C ASP A 171 0.17 -14.00 6.44
N ALA A 172 1.11 -13.05 6.46
CA ALA A 172 0.94 -11.76 5.79
C ALA A 172 0.70 -11.94 4.28
N GLY A 173 1.47 -12.82 3.63
CA GLY A 173 1.31 -13.12 2.21
C GLY A 173 -0.07 -13.69 1.87
N ASP A 174 -0.59 -14.61 2.67
CA ASP A 174 -1.90 -15.23 2.43
C ASP A 174 -3.04 -14.20 2.63
N LYS A 175 -2.97 -13.35 3.67
CA LYS A 175 -3.91 -12.23 3.88
C LYS A 175 -3.88 -11.20 2.76
N LEU A 176 -2.69 -10.86 2.27
CA LEU A 176 -2.53 -9.91 1.17
C LEU A 176 -3.11 -10.44 -0.14
N LYS A 177 -2.99 -11.73 -0.45
CA LYS A 177 -3.61 -12.32 -1.65
C LYS A 177 -5.12 -12.12 -1.66
N ILE A 178 -5.78 -12.28 -0.51
CA ILE A 178 -7.22 -12.00 -0.36
C ILE A 178 -7.51 -10.54 -0.72
N LEU A 179 -6.81 -9.59 -0.09
CA LEU A 179 -7.04 -8.15 -0.32
C LEU A 179 -6.77 -7.74 -1.77
N TRP A 180 -5.71 -8.25 -2.38
CA TRP A 180 -5.38 -7.98 -3.79
C TRP A 180 -6.44 -8.53 -4.73
N GLN A 181 -6.95 -9.74 -4.48
CA GLN A 181 -8.00 -10.33 -5.30
C GLN A 181 -9.33 -9.57 -5.15
N LEU A 182 -9.69 -9.17 -3.93
CA LEU A 182 -10.87 -8.34 -3.70
C LEU A 182 -10.74 -6.97 -4.39
N ARG A 183 -9.58 -6.31 -4.29
CA ARG A 183 -9.28 -5.07 -5.01
C ARG A 183 -9.41 -5.27 -6.53
N HIS A 184 -8.88 -6.37 -7.06
CA HIS A 184 -9.00 -6.70 -8.48
C HIS A 184 -10.47 -6.76 -8.91
N SER A 185 -11.30 -7.50 -8.18
CA SER A 185 -12.73 -7.64 -8.52
C SER A 185 -13.52 -6.34 -8.37
N ILE A 186 -13.18 -5.47 -7.41
CA ILE A 186 -13.82 -4.14 -7.31
C ILE A 186 -13.51 -3.30 -8.55
N VAL A 187 -12.25 -3.26 -8.97
CA VAL A 187 -11.79 -2.39 -10.06
C VAL A 187 -12.19 -2.92 -11.44
N HIS A 188 -12.18 -4.24 -11.64
CA HIS A 188 -12.36 -4.82 -12.98
C HIS A 188 -13.74 -5.42 -13.23
N THR A 189 -14.48 -5.80 -12.18
CA THR A 189 -15.73 -6.55 -12.33
C THR A 189 -16.86 -6.01 -11.44
N GLY A 190 -16.74 -4.77 -10.96
CA GLY A 190 -17.80 -4.10 -10.19
C GLY A 190 -18.14 -4.81 -8.88
N SER A 191 -17.13 -5.39 -8.21
CA SER A 191 -17.27 -6.19 -6.99
C SER A 191 -17.96 -7.55 -7.20
N THR A 192 -17.96 -8.05 -8.43
CA THR A 192 -18.36 -9.43 -8.73
C THR A 192 -17.14 -10.32 -8.73
N LEU A 193 -17.07 -11.27 -7.80
CA LEU A 193 -15.97 -12.23 -7.80
C LEU A 193 -16.24 -13.31 -8.85
N THR A 194 -15.56 -13.21 -9.99
CA THR A 194 -15.76 -14.15 -11.10
C THR A 194 -15.34 -15.57 -10.72
N LEU A 195 -15.83 -16.57 -11.46
CA LEU A 195 -15.40 -17.95 -11.28
C LEU A 195 -13.86 -18.07 -11.35
N PRO A 196 -13.15 -17.58 -12.40
CA PRO A 196 -11.70 -17.63 -12.45
C PRO A 196 -11.00 -16.94 -11.26
N ASP A 197 -11.50 -15.79 -10.83
CA ASP A 197 -10.92 -15.01 -9.74
C ASP A 197 -11.05 -15.70 -8.38
N SER A 198 -12.22 -16.29 -8.11
CA SER A 198 -12.49 -16.98 -6.85
C SER A 198 -11.60 -18.20 -6.63
N TYR A 199 -11.10 -18.82 -7.70
CA TYR A 199 -10.22 -19.99 -7.63
C TYR A 199 -8.76 -19.64 -7.37
N LYS A 200 -8.35 -18.38 -7.55
CA LYS A 200 -6.97 -17.92 -7.27
C LYS A 200 -6.65 -17.90 -5.77
N VAL A 201 -7.67 -17.78 -4.92
CA VAL A 201 -7.54 -17.68 -3.46
C VAL A 201 -8.55 -18.62 -2.78
N PRO A 202 -8.12 -19.68 -2.08
CA PRO A 202 -9.01 -20.72 -1.54
C PRO A 202 -10.19 -20.20 -0.71
N GLU A 203 -9.95 -19.18 0.12
CA GLU A 203 -10.93 -18.55 1.01
C GLU A 203 -12.07 -17.85 0.26
N LEU A 204 -11.83 -17.51 -1.02
CA LEU A 204 -12.75 -16.76 -1.85
C LEU A 204 -13.65 -17.65 -2.72
N LYS A 205 -13.37 -18.96 -2.84
CA LYS A 205 -14.13 -19.90 -3.68
C LYS A 205 -15.63 -19.90 -3.42
N ARG A 206 -16.05 -19.79 -2.15
CA ARG A 206 -17.48 -19.78 -1.75
C ARG A 206 -18.25 -18.54 -2.24
N PHE A 207 -17.54 -17.53 -2.71
CA PHE A 207 -18.09 -16.29 -3.25
C PHE A 207 -18.06 -16.24 -4.79
N SER A 208 -17.74 -17.37 -5.46
CA SER A 208 -17.77 -17.48 -6.92
C SER A 208 -19.10 -17.00 -7.51
N GLU A 209 -19.01 -16.16 -8.54
CA GLU A 209 -20.12 -15.55 -9.29
C GLU A 209 -21.05 -14.69 -8.44
N LYS A 210 -20.63 -14.29 -7.23
CA LYS A 210 -21.41 -13.42 -6.35
C LYS A 210 -20.87 -12.00 -6.39
N ASN A 211 -21.79 -11.06 -6.32
CA ASN A 211 -21.46 -9.70 -5.93
C ASN A 211 -21.18 -9.68 -4.43
N PHE A 212 -20.11 -8.99 -4.02
CA PHE A 212 -19.77 -8.83 -2.62
C PHE A 212 -19.76 -7.36 -2.23
N THR A 213 -19.95 -7.15 -0.94
CA THR A 213 -19.76 -5.87 -0.27
C THR A 213 -19.15 -6.14 1.11
N PHE A 214 -18.86 -5.08 1.84
CA PHE A 214 -18.20 -5.15 3.13
C PHE A 214 -19.09 -4.62 4.24
N ASP A 215 -18.89 -5.12 5.46
CA ASP A 215 -19.50 -4.54 6.65
C ASP A 215 -18.87 -3.17 6.99
N ASN A 216 -19.50 -2.44 7.91
CA ASN A 216 -19.05 -1.11 8.33
C ASN A 216 -17.72 -1.10 9.09
N ARG A 217 -17.23 -2.26 9.55
CA ARG A 217 -15.95 -2.38 10.28
C ARG A 217 -14.79 -2.68 9.36
N PHE A 218 -15.04 -3.08 8.12
CA PHE A 218 -14.01 -3.58 7.20
C PHE A 218 -12.81 -2.64 7.05
N ILE A 219 -13.00 -1.34 6.82
CA ILE A 219 -11.87 -0.39 6.68
C ILE A 219 -11.12 -0.20 8.01
N SER A 220 -11.82 -0.25 9.15
CA SER A 220 -11.17 -0.26 10.47
C SER A 220 -10.29 -1.49 10.65
N GLU A 221 -10.81 -2.67 10.30
CA GLU A 221 -10.06 -3.93 10.37
C GLU A 221 -8.88 -3.97 9.40
N VAL A 222 -9.05 -3.45 8.18
CA VAL A 222 -7.96 -3.31 7.22
C VAL A 222 -6.85 -2.41 7.80
N ALA A 223 -7.20 -1.23 8.32
CA ALA A 223 -6.24 -0.33 8.93
C ALA A 223 -5.52 -1.01 10.11
N ARG A 224 -6.26 -1.63 11.03
CA ARG A 224 -5.70 -2.36 12.18
C ARG A 224 -4.77 -3.48 11.78
N LYS A 225 -5.12 -4.29 10.78
CA LYS A 225 -4.29 -5.42 10.32
C LYS A 225 -3.05 -4.97 9.52
N PHE A 226 -3.11 -3.82 8.86
CA PHE A 226 -1.94 -3.25 8.17
C PHE A 226 -0.87 -2.73 9.14
N HIS A 227 -1.22 -2.28 10.34
CA HIS A 227 -0.23 -1.76 11.31
C HIS A 227 0.86 -2.77 11.67
N PRO A 228 0.55 -3.95 12.25
CA PRO A 228 1.56 -4.93 12.55
C PRO A 228 2.20 -5.53 11.29
N LEU A 229 1.47 -5.61 10.16
CA LEU A 229 2.04 -6.08 8.89
C LEU A 229 3.17 -5.16 8.42
N VAL A 230 2.91 -3.85 8.35
CA VAL A 230 3.88 -2.84 7.89
C VAL A 230 5.03 -2.71 8.87
N ASP A 231 4.75 -2.74 10.18
CA ASP A 231 5.78 -2.71 11.22
C ASP A 231 6.76 -3.88 11.07
N ASN A 232 6.23 -5.12 11.06
CA ASN A 232 7.04 -6.32 10.93
C ASN A 232 7.82 -6.36 9.62
N SER A 233 7.18 -5.99 8.51
CA SER A 233 7.82 -6.01 7.19
C SER A 233 8.95 -4.99 7.10
N THR A 234 8.73 -3.77 7.60
CA THR A 234 9.73 -2.69 7.59
C THR A 234 10.90 -3.00 8.52
N LYS A 235 10.63 -3.44 9.76
CA LYS A 235 11.67 -3.80 10.74
C LYS A 235 12.56 -4.94 10.27
N ARG A 236 12.00 -5.98 9.63
CA ARG A 236 12.80 -7.08 9.04
C ARG A 236 13.83 -6.55 8.04
N ILE A 237 13.41 -5.64 7.15
CA ILE A 237 14.30 -5.02 6.17
C ILE A 237 15.32 -4.12 6.85
N GLU A 238 14.88 -3.27 7.79
CA GLU A 238 15.76 -2.40 8.56
C GLU A 238 16.87 -3.19 9.28
N GLU A 239 16.51 -4.25 10.00
CA GLU A 239 17.46 -5.11 10.71
C GLU A 239 18.48 -5.74 9.76
N SER A 240 18.03 -6.21 8.59
CA SER A 240 18.91 -6.80 7.58
C SER A 240 19.84 -5.75 6.94
N PHE A 241 19.30 -4.57 6.67
CA PHE A 241 20.04 -3.43 6.15
C PHE A 241 21.15 -3.01 7.14
N ARG A 242 20.79 -2.79 8.41
CA ARG A 242 21.71 -2.34 9.46
C ARG A 242 22.86 -3.32 9.71
N LYS A 243 22.62 -4.63 9.64
CA LYS A 243 23.67 -5.67 9.77
C LYS A 243 24.76 -5.57 8.71
N THR A 244 24.48 -4.96 7.57
CA THR A 244 25.40 -4.86 6.42
C THR A 244 25.90 -3.45 6.16
N MET A 245 25.49 -2.48 6.99
CA MET A 245 25.86 -1.08 6.91
C MET A 245 27.33 -0.86 7.28
N LYS A 246 27.97 0.16 6.69
CA LYS A 246 29.34 0.57 7.04
C LYS A 246 29.44 0.94 8.53
N ASP A 247 30.61 0.70 9.13
CA ASP A 247 30.83 0.87 10.59
C ASP A 247 30.74 2.33 11.04
N SER A 248 31.03 3.26 10.14
CA SER A 248 30.96 4.70 10.39
C SER A 248 30.24 5.37 9.23
N LEU A 249 29.21 6.14 9.56
CA LEU A 249 28.46 6.99 8.64
C LEU A 249 28.41 8.39 9.23
N GLU A 250 28.34 9.40 8.37
CA GLU A 250 28.10 10.77 8.82
C GLU A 250 26.76 10.86 9.58
N PRO A 251 26.69 11.64 10.68
CA PRO A 251 25.48 11.72 11.50
C PRO A 251 24.21 12.07 10.71
N GLY A 252 24.32 12.97 9.71
CA GLY A 252 23.18 13.35 8.86
C GLY A 252 22.70 12.24 7.92
N VAL A 253 23.57 11.32 7.52
CA VAL A 253 23.18 10.14 6.74
C VAL A 253 22.46 9.13 7.63
N LEU A 254 23.00 8.89 8.83
CA LEU A 254 22.40 7.98 9.80
C LEU A 254 20.99 8.44 10.20
N ASP A 255 20.80 9.74 10.44
CA ASP A 255 19.49 10.33 10.73
C ASP A 255 18.48 10.09 9.59
N LYS A 256 18.89 10.30 8.34
CA LYS A 256 18.04 10.03 7.16
C LYS A 256 17.63 8.56 7.09
N ILE A 257 18.56 7.64 7.32
CA ILE A 257 18.29 6.19 7.32
C ILE A 257 17.32 5.83 8.47
N ASN A 258 17.54 6.37 9.68
CA ASN A 258 16.66 6.13 10.82
C ASN A 258 15.23 6.63 10.55
N LYS A 259 15.11 7.85 9.99
CA LYS A 259 13.81 8.43 9.61
C LYS A 259 13.12 7.62 8.52
N PHE A 260 13.88 7.12 7.55
CA PHE A 260 13.37 6.31 6.45
C PHE A 260 12.71 5.02 6.95
N PHE A 261 13.36 4.30 7.86
CA PHE A 261 12.82 3.06 8.44
C PHE A 261 11.84 3.28 9.60
N THR A 262 11.58 4.52 10.00
CA THR A 262 10.64 4.82 11.10
C THR A 262 9.24 4.28 10.79
N VAL A 263 8.68 3.53 11.74
CA VAL A 263 7.30 3.06 11.71
C VAL A 263 6.53 3.76 12.84
N GLU A 264 5.70 4.72 12.46
CA GLU A 264 4.86 5.48 13.38
C GLU A 264 3.43 5.56 12.83
N SER A 265 2.45 5.70 13.72
CA SER A 265 1.06 5.92 13.34
C SER A 265 0.39 6.89 14.32
N PRO A 266 -0.57 7.71 13.84
CA PRO A 266 -1.45 8.45 14.74
C PRO A 266 -2.26 7.55 15.69
N ASN A 267 -2.37 6.24 15.41
CA ASN A 267 -3.03 5.28 16.27
C ASN A 267 -2.11 4.12 16.70
N ASN A 268 -1.22 4.41 17.64
CA ASN A 268 -0.24 3.43 18.16
C ASN A 268 -0.86 2.19 18.80
N SER A 269 -2.12 2.25 19.27
CA SER A 269 -2.79 1.10 19.88
C SER A 269 -2.99 -0.07 18.89
N TRP A 270 -2.92 0.19 17.59
CA TRP A 270 -3.13 -0.81 16.54
C TRP A 270 -1.90 -1.67 16.23
N PHE A 271 -0.72 -1.34 16.77
CA PHE A 271 0.46 -2.21 16.64
C PHE A 271 0.36 -3.48 17.50
N ASN A 272 -0.37 -3.44 18.62
CA ASN A 272 -0.26 -4.43 19.71
C ASN A 272 -1.35 -5.52 19.73
N ARG A 273 -2.01 -5.84 18.62
CA ARG A 273 -3.02 -6.93 18.59
C ARG A 273 -2.78 -7.94 17.49
N SER A 274 -1.95 -8.92 17.82
CA SER A 274 -1.81 -10.18 17.09
C SER A 274 -2.22 -11.34 18.00
N SER A 275 -3.50 -11.44 18.40
CA SER A 275 -4.06 -12.70 18.99
C SER A 275 -5.53 -12.68 19.44
N GLU A 276 -6.21 -11.54 19.54
CA GLU A 276 -7.60 -11.53 20.04
C GLU A 276 -8.56 -11.02 18.97
N LEU A 277 -9.09 -11.92 18.15
CA LEU A 277 -10.41 -11.81 17.49
C LEU A 277 -10.80 -13.13 16.75
N ASP A 278 -10.38 -14.29 17.28
CA ASP A 278 -10.92 -15.61 16.92
C ASP A 278 -11.82 -16.16 18.05
N VAL A 279 -12.66 -15.32 18.67
CA VAL A 279 -13.88 -15.79 19.37
C VAL A 279 -14.87 -14.63 19.38
N GLN A 280 -15.87 -14.70 18.50
CA GLN A 280 -17.30 -14.48 18.78
C GLN A 280 -18.13 -14.72 17.52
#